data_AF-A0A7C7SF30-F1
#
_entry.id   AF-A0A7C7SF30-F1
#
_cell.length_a   1.000
_cell.length_b   1.000
_cell.length_c   1.000
_cell.angle_alpha   90.00
_cell.angle_beta   90.00
_cell.angle_gamma   90.00
#
_symmetry.space_group_name_H-M   'P 1'
#
loop_
_entity.id
_entity.type
_entity.pdbx_description
1 polymer ?
#
loop_
_entity_poly.entity_id
_entity_poly.type
_entity_poly.pdbx_seq_one_letter_code
_entity_poly.pdbx_strand_id
1 'polypeptide(L)'
;MFYLIGKVKAIKDAVIEGGLETDAVARVSALRGPVFKLASMAMGLTMLTAIMGGGVDTGVIPSGFHALLAIMAVVANFLALRAIVDALSASGKIVDEVNRDLGV
;
A
#
# COMPACT_ATOMS: atom_id res chain seq x y z
N MET A 1 0.08 -2.22 -5.43
CA MET A 1 -1.37 -2.52 -5.59
C MET A 1 -1.65 -3.70 -6.50
N PHE A 2 -1.17 -3.70 -7.75
CA PHE A 2 -1.41 -4.81 -8.69
C PHE A 2 -0.98 -6.18 -8.16
N TYR A 3 0.15 -6.26 -7.44
CA TYR A 3 0.57 -7.49 -6.77
C TYR A 3 -0.51 -8.08 -5.85
N LEU A 4 -1.09 -7.28 -4.94
CA LEU A 4 -2.14 -7.77 -4.02
C LEU A 4 -3.43 -8.14 -4.75
N ILE A 5 -3.77 -7.44 -5.84
CA ILE A 5 -4.93 -7.81 -6.68
C ILE A 5 -4.68 -9.18 -7.33
N GLY A 6 -3.50 -9.36 -7.93
CA GLY A 6 -3.10 -10.65 -8.51
C GLY A 6 -3.06 -11.76 -7.47
N LYS A 7 -2.58 -11.48 -6.24
CA LYS A 7 -2.54 -12.45 -5.15
C LYS A 7 -3.91 -12.87 -4.65
N VAL A 8 -4.88 -11.96 -4.57
CA VAL A 8 -6.28 -12.32 -4.25
C VAL A 8 -6.80 -13.35 -5.25
N LYS A 9 -6.57 -13.13 -6.56
CA LYS A 9 -6.99 -14.07 -7.59
C LYS A 9 -6.28 -15.42 -7.43
N ALA A 10 -4.95 -15.43 -7.31
CA ALA A 10 -4.18 -16.66 -7.18
C ALA A 10 -4.59 -17.49 -5.96
N ILE A 11 -4.81 -16.86 -4.80
CA ILE A 11 -5.28 -17.56 -3.59
C ILE A 11 -6.71 -18.08 -3.77
N LYS A 12 -7.59 -17.30 -4.40
CA LYS A 12 -8.96 -17.74 -4.70
C LYS A 12 -8.97 -18.99 -5.58
N ASP A 13 -8.18 -18.98 -6.66
CA ASP A 13 -8.09 -20.10 -7.59
C ASP A 13 -7.55 -21.35 -6.84
N ALA A 14 -6.48 -21.20 -6.05
CA ALA A 14 -5.91 -22.29 -5.24
C ALA A 14 -6.88 -22.87 -4.19
N VAL A 15 -7.65 -22.02 -3.50
CA VAL A 15 -8.66 -22.44 -2.51
C VAL A 15 -9.79 -23.23 -3.17
N ILE A 16 -10.27 -22.77 -4.34
CA ILE A 16 -11.34 -23.45 -5.10
C ILE A 16 -10.84 -24.79 -5.64
N GLU A 17 -9.67 -24.82 -6.28
CA GLU A 17 -9.10 -26.02 -6.87
C GLU A 17 -8.71 -27.07 -5.82
N GLY A 18 -8.23 -26.62 -4.66
CA GLY A 18 -7.87 -27.48 -3.52
C GLY A 18 -9.05 -27.90 -2.63
N GLY A 19 -10.25 -27.38 -2.87
CA GLY A 19 -11.43 -27.68 -2.03
C GLY A 19 -11.27 -27.24 -0.57
N LEU A 20 -10.51 -26.16 -0.31
CA LEU A 20 -10.19 -25.71 1.04
C LEU A 20 -11.34 -24.89 1.66
N GLU A 21 -11.63 -25.15 2.93
CA GLU A 21 -12.53 -24.31 3.73
C GLU A 21 -11.69 -23.31 4.56
N THR A 22 -11.55 -22.08 4.07
CA THR A 22 -10.65 -21.07 4.66
C THR A 22 -11.12 -19.63 4.39
N ASP A 23 -10.71 -18.69 5.25
CA ASP A 23 -10.95 -17.24 5.09
C ASP A 23 -9.80 -16.50 4.39
N ALA A 24 -8.80 -17.22 3.88
CA ALA A 24 -7.58 -16.68 3.27
C ALA A 24 -7.85 -15.61 2.18
N VAL A 25 -8.87 -15.82 1.34
CA VAL A 25 -9.28 -14.88 0.28
C VAL A 25 -9.74 -13.54 0.86
N ALA A 26 -10.52 -13.57 1.96
CA ALA A 26 -11.00 -12.36 2.63
C ALA A 26 -9.83 -11.63 3.30
N ARG A 27 -8.96 -12.36 3.99
CA ARG A 27 -7.77 -11.82 4.66
C ARG A 27 -6.83 -11.13 3.67
N VAL A 28 -6.47 -11.78 2.56
CA VAL A 28 -5.56 -11.16 1.56
C VAL A 28 -6.23 -9.97 0.85
N SER A 29 -7.54 -10.02 0.63
CA SER A 29 -8.29 -8.90 0.04
C SER A 29 -8.25 -7.64 0.91
N ALA A 30 -8.37 -7.82 2.23
CA ALA A 30 -8.38 -6.73 3.21
C ALA A 30 -7.04 -5.96 3.28
N LEU A 31 -5.91 -6.60 2.94
CA LEU A 31 -4.59 -5.98 2.96
C LEU A 31 -4.46 -4.78 2.00
N ARG A 32 -5.31 -4.68 0.98
CA ARG A 32 -5.27 -3.60 -0.02
C ARG A 32 -5.70 -2.25 0.54
N GLY A 33 -6.67 -2.23 1.46
CA GLY A 33 -7.31 -1.01 1.95
C GLY A 33 -6.31 -0.03 2.60
N PRO A 34 -5.55 -0.45 3.63
CA PRO A 34 -4.57 0.40 4.29
C PRO A 34 -3.50 0.95 3.33
N VAL A 35 -3.00 0.10 2.43
CA VAL A 35 -1.98 0.51 1.47
C VAL A 35 -2.53 1.51 0.47
N PHE A 36 -3.72 1.27 -0.08
CA PHE A 36 -4.34 2.21 -1.02
C PHE A 36 -4.57 3.58 -0.39
N LYS A 37 -5.08 3.61 0.85
CA LYS A 37 -5.31 4.83 1.61
C LYS A 37 -4.02 5.62 1.82
N LEU A 38 -2.98 4.97 2.35
CA LEU A 38 -1.73 5.65 2.69
C LEU A 38 -0.92 6.04 1.45
N ALA A 39 -0.86 5.18 0.44
CA ALA A 39 -0.17 5.50 -0.82
C ALA A 39 -0.85 6.65 -1.57
N SER A 40 -2.19 6.68 -1.63
CA SER A 40 -2.93 7.78 -2.28
C SER A 40 -2.70 9.11 -1.55
N MET A 41 -2.73 9.09 -0.22
CA MET A 41 -2.44 10.26 0.60
C MET A 41 -1.00 10.76 0.39
N ALA A 42 -0.02 9.86 0.42
CA ALA A 42 1.38 10.21 0.20
C ALA A 42 1.61 10.79 -1.21
N MET A 43 0.98 10.20 -2.23
CA MET A 43 1.03 10.70 -3.60
C MET A 43 0.41 12.10 -3.71
N GLY A 44 -0.79 12.30 -3.15
CA GLY A 44 -1.46 13.60 -3.11
C GLY A 44 -0.61 14.68 -2.47
N LEU A 45 0.01 14.37 -1.33
CA LEU A 45 0.86 15.31 -0.60
C LEU A 45 2.17 15.59 -1.33
N THR A 46 2.74 14.60 -2.00
CA THR A 46 3.94 14.77 -2.84
C THR A 46 3.65 15.68 -4.03
N MET A 47 2.53 15.45 -4.71
CA MET A 47 2.07 16.30 -5.82
C MET A 47 1.81 17.73 -5.35
N LEU A 48 1.10 17.91 -4.24
CA LEU A 48 0.85 19.23 -3.66
C LEU A 48 2.15 19.96 -3.33
N THR A 49 3.09 19.27 -2.67
CA THR A 49 4.41 19.84 -2.34
C THR A 49 5.11 20.31 -3.61
N ALA A 50 5.15 19.47 -4.65
CA ALA A 50 5.79 19.80 -5.92
C ALA A 50 5.16 21.03 -6.60
N ILE A 51 3.83 21.10 -6.67
CA ILE A 51 3.12 22.25 -7.25
C ILE A 51 3.43 23.55 -6.48
N MET A 52 3.42 23.48 -5.14
CA MET A 52 3.68 24.65 -4.30
C MET A 52 5.13 25.14 -4.38
N GLY A 53 6.08 24.29 -4.84
CA GLY A 53 7.47 24.70 -5.07
C GLY A 53 7.60 25.86 -6.04
N GLY A 54 6.83 25.86 -7.14
CA GLY A 54 6.85 26.98 -8.10
C GLY A 54 6.34 28.31 -7.51
N GLY A 55 5.48 28.26 -6.49
CA GLY A 55 5.07 29.47 -5.76
C GLY A 55 6.16 30.02 -4.84
N VAL A 56 7.10 29.18 -4.37
CA VAL A 56 8.29 29.64 -3.64
C VAL A 56 9.25 30.33 -4.59
N ASP A 57 9.49 29.75 -5.77
CA ASP A 57 10.39 30.33 -6.79
C ASP A 57 9.92 31.70 -7.29
N THR A 58 8.61 31.96 -7.24
CA THR A 58 8.01 33.26 -7.60
C THR A 58 7.85 34.22 -6.42
N GLY A 59 8.21 33.80 -5.20
CA GLY A 59 8.10 34.61 -3.98
C GLY A 59 6.68 34.75 -3.42
N VAL A 60 5.68 34.10 -4.02
CA VAL A 60 4.27 34.14 -3.59
C VAL A 60 4.03 33.26 -2.36
N ILE A 61 4.79 32.17 -2.22
CA ILE A 61 4.69 31.23 -1.09
C ILE A 61 5.95 31.35 -0.21
N PRO A 62 5.81 31.51 1.12
CA PRO A 62 6.93 31.47 2.03
C PRO A 62 7.65 30.11 2.01
N SER A 63 8.98 30.12 1.96
CA SER A 63 9.81 28.91 1.93
C SER A 63 9.57 27.97 3.12
N GLY A 64 9.27 28.53 4.31
CA GLY A 64 8.94 27.74 5.50
C GLY A 64 7.67 26.90 5.34
N PHE A 65 6.65 27.40 4.62
CA PHE A 65 5.44 26.65 4.35
C PHE A 65 5.73 25.45 3.43
N HIS A 66 6.53 25.66 2.40
CA HIS A 66 6.94 24.58 1.49
C HIS A 66 7.82 23.54 2.20
N ALA A 67 8.73 23.97 3.09
CA ALA A 67 9.54 23.07 3.91
C ALA A 67 8.67 22.16 4.80
N LEU A 68 7.60 22.71 5.40
CA LEU A 68 6.65 21.92 6.17
C LEU A 68 5.92 20.88 5.31
N LEU A 69 5.43 21.28 4.12
CA LEU A 69 4.82 20.35 3.17
C LEU A 69 5.79 19.22 2.78
N ALA A 70 7.05 19.54 2.51
CA ALA A 70 8.07 18.57 2.17
C ALA A 70 8.32 17.55 3.31
N ILE A 71 8.42 18.01 4.56
CA ILE A 71 8.55 17.13 5.73
C ILE A 71 7.34 16.20 5.82
N MET A 72 6.12 16.73 5.70
CA MET A 72 4.91 15.91 5.76
C MET A 72 4.86 14.90 4.59
N ALA A 73 5.28 15.28 3.38
CA ALA A 73 5.36 14.38 2.24
C ALA A 73 6.34 13.23 2.48
N VAL A 74 7.51 13.51 3.05
CA VAL A 74 8.49 12.47 3.42
C VAL A 74 7.90 11.51 4.45
N VAL A 75 7.27 12.03 5.51
CA VAL A 75 6.62 11.21 6.54
C VAL A 75 5.50 10.35 5.93
N ALA A 76 4.65 10.93 5.09
CA ALA A 76 3.56 10.19 4.45
C ALA A 76 4.08 9.05 3.54
N ASN A 77 5.14 9.29 2.77
CA ASN A 77 5.77 8.26 1.94
C ASN A 77 6.39 7.14 2.80
N PHE A 78 7.00 7.48 3.93
CA PHE A 78 7.51 6.48 4.87
C PHE A 78 6.38 5.62 5.45
N LEU A 79 5.26 6.22 5.85
CA LEU A 79 4.09 5.48 6.36
C LEU A 79 3.47 4.60 5.26
N ALA A 80 3.40 5.07 4.02
CA ALA A 80 2.95 4.28 2.89
C ALA A 80 3.89 3.08 2.65
N LEU A 81 5.21 3.28 2.68
CA LEU A 81 6.19 2.22 2.56
C LEU A 81 6.01 1.16 3.65
N ARG A 82 5.86 1.58 4.91
CA ARG A 82 5.61 0.67 6.02
C ARG A 82 4.36 -0.17 5.79
N ALA A 83 3.25 0.44 5.39
CA ALA A 83 2.02 -0.29 5.10
C ALA A 83 2.17 -1.28 3.93
N ILE A 84 2.97 -0.92 2.91
CA ILE A 84 3.29 -1.84 1.80
C ILE A 84 4.05 -3.05 2.34
N VAL A 85 5.10 -2.84 3.13
CA VAL A 85 5.89 -3.93 3.72
C VAL A 85 5.01 -4.84 4.58
N ASP A 86 4.22 -4.26 5.47
CA ASP A 86 3.31 -5.02 6.34
C ASP A 86 2.32 -5.87 5.53
N ALA A 87 1.73 -5.29 4.46
CA ALA A 87 0.81 -6.01 3.58
C ALA A 87 1.49 -7.11 2.78
N LEU A 88 2.72 -6.91 2.29
CA LEU A 88 3.47 -7.93 1.56
C LEU A 88 3.87 -9.08 2.48
N SER A 89 4.36 -8.78 3.69
CA SER A 89 4.68 -9.80 4.69
C SER A 89 3.45 -10.58 5.13
N ALA A 90 2.31 -9.92 5.37
CA ALA A 90 1.06 -10.60 5.70
C ALA A 90 0.55 -11.46 4.54
N SER A 91 0.65 -10.97 3.30
CA SER A 91 0.30 -11.75 2.11
C SER A 91 1.18 -13.00 1.96
N GLY A 92 2.47 -12.91 2.29
CA GLY A 92 3.38 -14.07 2.30
C GLY A 92 2.90 -15.15 3.27
N LYS A 93 2.61 -14.77 4.52
CA LYS A 93 2.10 -15.70 5.54
C LYS A 93 0.82 -16.40 5.13
N ILE A 94 -0.12 -15.69 4.50
CA ILE A 94 -1.37 -16.28 4.00
C ILE A 94 -1.08 -17.30 2.89
N VAL A 95 -0.13 -17.01 2.00
CA VAL A 95 0.28 -17.96 0.95
C VAL A 95 0.91 -19.21 1.58
N ASP A 96 1.78 -19.05 2.57
CA ASP A 96 2.40 -20.18 3.27
C ASP A 96 1.36 -21.06 3.99
N GLU A 97 0.34 -20.43 4.59
CA GLU A 97 -0.81 -21.15 5.18
C GLU A 97 -1.58 -21.95 4.12
N VAL A 98 -1.94 -21.34 3.00
CA VAL A 98 -2.68 -22.01 1.91
C VAL A 98 -1.85 -23.16 1.32
N ASN A 99 -0.56 -22.95 1.05
CA ASN A 99 0.33 -23.98 0.52
C ASN A 99 0.43 -25.19 1.45
N ARG A 100 0.59 -24.94 2.77
CA ARG A 100 0.60 -25.99 3.77
C ARG A 100 -0.71 -26.79 3.77
N ASP A 101 -1.86 -26.11 3.67
CA ASP A 101 -3.17 -26.75 3.67
C ASP A 101 -3.42 -27.54 2.36
N LEU A 102 -2.77 -27.16 1.26
CA LEU A 102 -2.73 -27.91 -0.01
C LEU A 102 -1.70 -29.05 -0.02
N GLY A 103 -0.77 -29.09 0.93
CA GLY A 103 0.32 -30.06 0.97
C GLY A 103 1.46 -29.82 -0.04
N VAL A 104 1.69 -28.55 -0.43
CA VAL A 104 2.76 -28.13 -1.37
C VAL A 104 3.75 -27.15 -0.76
#